data_AF-N4UH53-F1
#
_entry.id   AF-N4UH53-F1
#
_cell.length_a   1.000
_cell.length_b   1.000
_cell.length_c   1.000
_cell.angle_alpha   90.00
_cell.angle_beta   90.00
_cell.angle_gamma   90.00
#
_symmetry.space_group_name_H-M   'P 1'
#
loop_
_entity.id
_entity.type
_entity.pdbx_description
1 polymer ?
#
loop_
_entity_poly.entity_id
_entity_poly.type
_entity_poly.pdbx_seq_one_letter_code
_entity_poly.pdbx_strand_id
1 'polypeptide(L)'
;MESHISVKSLITPDLLMQLTDAYLPYSKTEDLDFTIAQSDAFSTNFKKLLLDQASRILLTGIEARWQVAYFGPLARRLAGQWYALPHHLRPHSWQRWKNDVGVTSFSYWVSTQVMWAAPFLHAEDLGSQEIGLELSNDLRQAVEEYTGTKDPHRESRDTTLKDDLLFIREVVKSPPKDDEGAISMAAWTYWWCMILDAHWPIIARFGRYPYRNAAFASPEIAKRIQEDVEKSWWTPLEES
;
A
#
# COMPACT_ATOMS: atom_id res chain seq x y z
N MET A 1 14.74 35.23 22.27
CA MET A 1 13.71 34.20 22.46
C MET A 1 13.07 34.00 21.09
N GLU A 2 13.63 33.08 20.30
CA GLU A 2 13.17 32.84 18.93
C GLU A 2 11.75 32.27 18.97
N SER A 3 10.85 32.92 18.23
CA SER A 3 9.49 32.45 18.03
C SER A 3 9.53 31.09 17.34
N HIS A 4 9.19 30.02 18.06
CA HIS A 4 8.88 28.74 17.45
C HIS A 4 7.76 28.96 16.43
N ILE A 5 8.11 28.98 15.15
CA ILE A 5 7.14 28.89 14.07
C ILE A 5 6.48 27.52 14.27
N SER A 6 5.24 27.53 14.77
CA SER A 6 4.41 26.33 14.84
C SER A 6 4.34 25.75 13.44
N VAL A 7 5.03 24.63 13.21
CA VAL A 7 4.97 23.89 11.95
C VAL A 7 3.54 23.34 11.85
N LYS A 8 2.66 24.09 11.20
CA LYS A 8 1.33 23.61 10.87
C LYS A 8 1.44 22.68 9.67
N SER A 9 0.98 21.43 9.85
CA SER A 9 0.87 20.48 8.74
C SER A 9 -0.02 21.09 7.64
N LEU A 10 0.49 21.13 6.40
CA LEU A 10 -0.31 21.51 5.22
C LEU A 10 -1.43 20.49 4.92
N ILE A 11 -1.29 19.27 5.43
CA ILE A 11 -2.41 18.34 5.53
C ILE A 11 -3.20 18.77 6.76
N THR A 12 -4.29 19.51 6.57
CA THR A 12 -5.24 19.75 7.66
C THR A 12 -6.02 18.46 7.96
N PRO A 13 -6.64 18.33 9.15
CA PRO A 13 -7.60 17.25 9.38
C PRO A 13 -8.67 17.15 8.29
N ASP A 14 -9.16 18.29 7.80
CA ASP A 14 -10.14 18.34 6.71
C ASP A 14 -9.59 17.81 5.38
N LEU A 15 -8.35 18.16 5.01
CA LEU A 15 -7.73 17.63 3.79
C LEU A 15 -7.47 16.13 3.92
N LEU A 16 -7.02 15.67 5.08
CA LEU A 16 -6.83 14.24 5.35
C LEU A 16 -8.15 13.50 5.19
N MET A 17 -9.24 14.06 5.71
CA MET A 17 -10.58 13.50 5.59
C MET A 17 -11.07 13.47 4.14
N GLN A 18 -10.89 14.55 3.38
CA GLN A 18 -11.31 14.60 1.97
C GLN A 18 -10.57 13.57 1.10
N LEU A 19 -9.28 13.37 1.36
CA LEU A 19 -8.48 12.37 0.65
C LEU A 19 -9.00 10.95 0.90
N THR A 20 -9.48 10.65 2.11
CA THR A 20 -10.02 9.31 2.43
C THR A 20 -11.50 9.15 2.15
N ASP A 21 -12.31 10.19 2.22
CA ASP A 21 -13.75 10.11 1.90
C ASP A 21 -14.01 9.86 0.43
N ALA A 22 -13.13 10.37 -0.44
CA ALA A 22 -13.15 10.01 -1.84
C ALA A 22 -12.89 8.49 -2.05
N TYR A 23 -12.24 7.85 -1.07
CA TYR A 23 -11.57 6.56 -1.20
C TYR A 23 -12.26 5.39 -0.49
N LEU A 24 -12.72 5.60 0.75
CA LEU A 24 -13.32 4.60 1.62
C LEU A 24 -14.66 5.15 2.11
N PRO A 25 -15.77 4.84 1.42
CA PRO A 25 -17.11 5.29 1.79
C PRO A 25 -17.68 4.47 2.97
N TYR A 26 -16.83 4.12 3.95
CA TYR A 26 -17.22 3.37 5.14
C TYR A 26 -17.49 4.28 6.32
N SER A 27 -18.19 3.72 7.31
CA SER A 27 -18.39 4.36 8.60
C SER A 27 -17.05 4.64 9.26
N LYS A 28 -16.91 5.84 9.82
CA LYS A 28 -15.72 6.28 10.57
C LYS A 28 -15.88 6.02 12.07
N THR A 29 -17.07 5.57 12.47
CA THR A 29 -17.46 5.38 13.86
C THR A 29 -17.82 3.94 14.19
N GLU A 30 -18.18 3.15 13.19
CA GLU A 30 -18.51 1.73 13.33
C GLU A 30 -17.36 0.88 12.80
N ASP A 31 -17.32 -0.37 13.24
CA ASP A 31 -16.32 -1.31 12.75
C ASP A 31 -16.60 -1.73 11.30
N LEU A 32 -15.53 -1.82 10.51
CA LEU A 32 -15.61 -2.26 9.13
C LEU A 32 -15.75 -3.78 9.05
N ASP A 33 -16.63 -4.24 8.18
CA ASP A 33 -16.62 -5.62 7.70
C ASP A 33 -15.49 -5.78 6.67
N PHE A 34 -14.41 -6.45 7.06
CA PHE A 34 -13.27 -6.67 6.18
C PHE A 34 -13.54 -7.68 5.06
N THR A 35 -14.61 -8.47 5.14
CA THR A 35 -15.07 -9.31 4.03
C THR A 35 -15.60 -8.42 2.91
N ILE A 36 -16.40 -7.40 3.26
CA ILE A 36 -16.87 -6.38 2.33
C ILE A 36 -15.69 -5.51 1.88
N ALA A 37 -14.89 -4.99 2.81
CA ALA A 37 -13.76 -4.11 2.48
C ALA A 37 -12.73 -4.80 1.58
N GLN A 38 -12.48 -6.10 1.74
CA GLN A 38 -11.62 -6.86 0.83
C GLN A 38 -12.25 -6.99 -0.57
N SER A 39 -13.54 -7.30 -0.65
CA SER A 39 -14.23 -7.36 -1.95
C SER A 39 -14.19 -6.01 -2.67
N ASP A 40 -14.29 -4.93 -1.90
CA ASP A 40 -14.26 -3.56 -2.40
C ASP A 40 -12.86 -3.04 -2.68
N ALA A 41 -11.84 -3.53 -1.96
CA ALA A 41 -10.43 -3.23 -2.22
C ALA A 41 -10.01 -3.63 -3.65
N PHE A 42 -10.69 -4.62 -4.22
CA PHE A 42 -10.56 -5.03 -5.62
C PHE A 42 -11.69 -4.51 -6.53
N SER A 43 -12.63 -3.71 -6.00
CA SER A 43 -13.80 -3.16 -6.73
C SER A 43 -13.65 -1.69 -7.14
N THR A 44 -14.72 -1.13 -7.72
CA THR A 44 -14.83 0.25 -8.21
C THR A 44 -14.75 1.36 -7.15
N ASN A 45 -14.80 1.04 -5.85
CA ASN A 45 -14.89 2.04 -4.80
C ASN A 45 -13.52 2.41 -4.17
N PHE A 46 -12.56 1.47 -4.13
CA PHE A 46 -11.19 1.65 -3.60
C PHE A 46 -10.28 2.48 -4.53
N LYS A 47 -10.84 3.44 -5.26
CA LYS A 47 -10.27 3.95 -6.53
C LYS A 47 -9.64 5.35 -6.47
N LYS A 48 -9.54 5.97 -5.31
CA LYS A 48 -9.26 7.42 -5.20
C LYS A 48 -8.23 7.83 -4.14
N LEU A 49 -6.99 7.38 -4.31
CA LEU A 49 -5.84 8.25 -4.04
C LEU A 49 -5.40 8.83 -5.38
N LEU A 50 -5.60 10.14 -5.54
CA LEU A 50 -5.70 10.81 -6.83
C LEU A 50 -4.48 10.65 -7.76
N LEU A 51 -3.29 10.45 -7.20
CA LEU A 51 -2.07 10.32 -8.01
C LEU A 51 -1.65 8.86 -8.21
N ASP A 52 -1.62 8.04 -7.15
CA ASP A 52 -1.15 6.65 -7.25
C ASP A 52 -2.26 5.69 -7.70
N GLN A 53 -3.33 5.56 -6.92
CA GLN A 53 -4.38 4.57 -7.18
C GLN A 53 -5.22 4.96 -8.40
N ALA A 54 -5.63 6.22 -8.52
CA ALA A 54 -6.47 6.65 -9.64
C ALA A 54 -5.77 6.50 -10.99
N SER A 55 -4.46 6.81 -11.09
CA SER A 55 -3.71 6.65 -12.34
C SER A 55 -3.58 5.18 -12.74
N ARG A 56 -3.44 4.25 -11.79
CA ARG A 56 -3.39 2.79 -12.06
C ARG A 56 -4.68 2.23 -12.65
N ILE A 57 -5.81 2.84 -12.34
CA ILE A 57 -7.12 2.41 -12.85
C ILE A 57 -7.43 3.06 -14.19
N LEU A 58 -7.17 4.36 -14.30
CA LEU A 58 -7.53 5.13 -15.49
C LEU A 58 -6.56 4.91 -16.64
N LEU A 59 -5.30 4.57 -16.35
CA LEU A 59 -4.23 4.47 -17.32
C LEU A 59 -3.75 3.02 -17.42
N THR A 60 -4.34 2.29 -18.36
CA THR A 60 -4.01 0.89 -18.65
C THR A 60 -3.43 0.75 -20.07
N GLY A 61 -2.89 -0.43 -20.39
CA GLY A 61 -2.23 -0.65 -21.68
C GLY A 61 -1.06 0.31 -21.90
N ILE A 62 -1.00 0.95 -23.06
CA ILE A 62 0.07 1.90 -23.40
C ILE A 62 0.09 3.15 -22.49
N GLU A 63 -1.07 3.54 -21.95
CA GLU A 63 -1.16 4.73 -21.09
C GLU A 63 -0.60 4.46 -19.68
N ALA A 64 -0.41 3.20 -19.29
CA ALA A 64 0.23 2.83 -18.03
C ALA A 64 1.65 3.42 -17.89
N ARG A 65 2.31 3.77 -19.00
CA ARG A 65 3.60 4.48 -18.98
C ARG A 65 3.53 5.80 -18.20
N TRP A 66 2.39 6.51 -18.23
CA TRP A 66 2.21 7.77 -17.50
C TRP A 66 1.99 7.52 -16.01
N GLN A 67 1.35 6.42 -15.65
CA GLN A 67 1.27 5.97 -14.27
C GLN A 67 2.69 5.75 -13.72
N VAL A 68 3.53 5.01 -14.45
CA VAL A 68 4.90 4.69 -14.02
C VAL A 68 5.82 5.91 -14.03
N ALA A 69 5.83 6.68 -15.13
CA ALA A 69 6.84 7.71 -15.37
C ALA A 69 6.46 9.12 -14.85
N TYR A 70 5.17 9.40 -14.65
CA TYR A 70 4.70 10.74 -14.28
C TYR A 70 3.97 10.76 -12.94
N PHE A 71 2.87 10.01 -12.81
CA PHE A 71 2.04 10.06 -11.61
C PHE A 71 2.68 9.36 -10.41
N GLY A 72 3.38 8.24 -10.62
CA GLY A 72 4.11 7.52 -9.57
C GLY A 72 5.15 8.40 -8.86
N PRO A 73 6.09 9.05 -9.58
CA PRO A 73 7.05 9.97 -8.97
C PRO A 73 6.40 11.14 -8.22
N LEU A 74 5.29 11.69 -8.73
CA LEU A 74 4.55 12.76 -8.04
C LEU A 74 3.90 12.25 -6.74
N ALA A 75 3.24 11.09 -6.79
CA ALA A 75 2.64 10.46 -5.62
C ALA A 75 3.69 10.16 -4.55
N ARG A 76 4.85 9.63 -4.94
CA ARG A 76 5.97 9.36 -4.02
C ARG A 76 6.54 10.63 -3.41
N ARG A 77 6.69 11.72 -4.17
CA ARG A 77 7.16 13.01 -3.63
C ARG A 77 6.19 13.54 -2.59
N LEU A 78 4.89 13.51 -2.89
CA LEU A 78 3.85 13.94 -1.96
C LEU A 78 3.85 13.09 -0.67
N ALA A 79 3.85 11.76 -0.81
CA ALA A 79 3.93 10.85 0.34
C ALA A 79 5.20 11.08 1.17
N GLY A 80 6.33 11.35 0.52
CA GLY A 80 7.59 11.69 1.18
C GLY A 80 7.51 12.96 2.03
N GLN A 81 6.84 14.01 1.53
CA GLN A 81 6.61 15.22 2.33
C GLN A 81 5.77 14.93 3.58
N TRP A 82 4.80 14.03 3.48
CA TRP A 82 3.95 13.63 4.60
C TRP A 82 4.70 12.77 5.62
N TYR A 83 5.54 11.86 5.14
CA TYR A 83 6.35 11.01 6.00
C TYR A 83 7.46 11.80 6.72
N ALA A 84 7.95 12.89 6.11
CA ALA A 84 8.90 13.82 6.74
C ALA A 84 8.30 14.64 7.90
N LEU A 85 6.97 14.64 8.08
CA LEU A 85 6.35 15.30 9.23
C LEU A 85 6.74 14.61 10.55
N PRO A 86 6.71 15.33 11.69
CA PRO A 86 6.77 14.72 13.02
C PRO A 86 5.78 13.56 13.14
N HIS A 87 6.15 12.48 13.82
CA HIS A 87 5.36 11.24 13.84
C HIS A 87 3.87 11.44 14.16
N HIS A 88 3.56 12.25 15.17
CA HIS A 88 2.17 12.58 15.58
C HIS A 88 1.39 13.39 14.53
N LEU A 89 2.06 13.98 13.54
CA LEU A 89 1.46 14.70 12.40
C LEU A 89 1.48 13.85 11.13
N ARG A 90 1.91 12.59 11.14
CA ARG A 90 1.89 11.76 9.92
C ARG A 90 0.48 11.22 9.67
N PRO A 91 0.05 11.07 8.40
CA PRO A 91 -1.19 10.37 8.04
C PRO A 91 -1.27 8.92 8.53
N HIS A 92 -0.14 8.35 8.96
CA HIS A 92 -0.09 6.99 9.44
C HIS A 92 -0.34 6.88 10.95
N SER A 93 -0.26 7.98 11.70
CA SER A 93 -0.43 7.93 13.16
C SER A 93 -1.90 7.78 13.52
N TRP A 94 -2.25 6.68 14.21
CA TRP A 94 -3.61 6.50 14.74
C TRP A 94 -4.05 7.66 15.65
N GLN A 95 -3.14 8.16 16.49
CA GLN A 95 -3.42 9.27 17.40
C GLN A 95 -3.85 10.54 16.64
N ARG A 96 -3.27 10.79 15.46
CA ARG A 96 -3.66 11.91 14.61
C ARG A 96 -5.11 11.79 14.14
N TRP A 97 -5.48 10.61 13.63
CA TRP A 97 -6.84 10.31 13.18
C TRP A 97 -7.86 10.42 14.31
N LYS A 98 -7.51 9.86 15.46
CA LYS A 98 -8.37 9.87 16.64
C LYS A 98 -8.55 11.27 17.22
N ASN A 99 -7.46 11.99 17.43
CA ASN A 99 -7.48 13.24 18.21
C ASN A 99 -7.77 14.47 17.36
N ASP A 100 -7.26 14.52 16.12
CA ASP A 100 -7.33 15.73 15.30
C ASP A 100 -8.46 15.66 14.27
N VAL A 101 -8.77 14.45 13.78
CA VAL A 101 -9.79 14.22 12.74
C VAL A 101 -11.12 13.74 13.35
N GLY A 102 -11.09 13.10 14.51
CA GLY A 102 -12.28 12.60 15.20
C GLY A 102 -12.76 11.23 14.72
N VAL A 103 -11.89 10.43 14.08
CA VAL A 103 -12.21 9.04 13.71
C VAL A 103 -12.17 8.16 14.95
N THR A 104 -13.24 7.41 15.23
CA THR A 104 -13.32 6.51 16.39
C THR A 104 -13.20 5.03 16.00
N SER A 105 -13.41 4.70 14.73
CA SER A 105 -13.23 3.36 14.19
C SER A 105 -11.75 3.07 13.91
N PHE A 106 -11.16 2.17 14.70
CA PHE A 106 -9.78 1.72 14.49
C PHE A 106 -9.66 0.90 13.19
N SER A 107 -10.67 0.08 12.90
CA SER A 107 -10.76 -0.70 11.66
C SER A 107 -10.80 0.20 10.41
N TYR A 108 -11.46 1.37 10.48
CA TYR A 108 -11.39 2.38 9.41
C TYR A 108 -9.96 2.84 9.19
N TRP A 109 -9.26 3.26 10.25
CA TRP A 109 -7.88 3.69 10.15
C TRP A 109 -6.97 2.60 9.57
N VAL A 110 -7.09 1.35 10.03
CA VAL A 110 -6.33 0.18 9.52
C VAL A 110 -6.48 0.06 8.00
N SER A 111 -7.72 0.12 7.48
CA SER A 111 -7.98 -0.02 6.05
C SER A 111 -7.31 1.07 5.19
N THR A 112 -7.06 2.25 5.77
CA THR A 112 -6.39 3.36 5.06
C THR A 112 -4.86 3.17 5.00
N GLN A 113 -4.26 2.37 5.89
CA GLN A 113 -2.80 2.34 6.05
C GLN A 113 -2.06 1.73 4.86
N VAL A 114 -2.63 0.69 4.23
CA VAL A 114 -2.06 0.09 3.01
C VAL A 114 -1.87 1.14 1.92
N MET A 115 -2.77 2.12 1.85
CA MET A 115 -2.71 3.16 0.84
C MET A 115 -1.68 4.24 1.09
N TRP A 116 -1.45 4.58 2.35
CA TRP A 116 -0.41 5.54 2.68
C TRP A 116 0.99 4.97 2.43
N ALA A 117 1.15 3.64 2.55
CA ALA A 117 2.38 2.93 2.20
C ALA A 117 2.57 2.74 0.69
N ALA A 118 1.49 2.63 -0.09
CA ALA A 118 1.55 2.26 -1.51
C ALA A 118 2.49 3.13 -2.37
N PRO A 119 2.52 4.49 -2.29
CA PRO A 119 3.43 5.30 -3.09
C PRO A 119 4.93 5.01 -2.85
N PHE A 120 5.29 4.55 -1.65
CA PHE A 120 6.66 4.15 -1.33
C PHE A 120 6.99 2.80 -1.96
N LEU A 121 6.10 1.82 -1.77
CA LEU A 121 6.24 0.48 -2.34
C LEU A 121 6.14 0.48 -3.86
N HIS A 122 5.50 1.49 -4.45
CA HIS A 122 5.42 1.61 -5.90
C HIS A 122 6.63 2.30 -6.53
N ALA A 123 7.51 2.91 -5.74
CA ALA A 123 8.74 3.51 -6.23
C ALA A 123 9.83 2.46 -6.43
N GLU A 124 10.59 2.57 -7.52
CA GLU A 124 11.64 1.64 -7.91
C GLU A 124 13.00 2.07 -7.32
N ASP A 125 13.04 2.24 -6.00
CA ASP A 125 14.25 2.60 -5.26
C ASP A 125 14.24 1.98 -3.87
N LEU A 126 15.41 1.57 -3.37
CA LEU A 126 15.51 0.86 -2.09
C LEU A 126 15.09 1.72 -0.89
N GLY A 127 15.41 3.02 -0.88
CA GLY A 127 15.07 3.89 0.24
C GLY A 127 13.56 4.00 0.46
N SER A 128 12.77 4.03 -0.62
CA SER A 128 11.31 3.97 -0.53
C SER A 128 10.82 2.60 -0.05
N GLN A 129 11.46 1.52 -0.47
CA GLN A 129 11.10 0.18 0.00
C GLN A 129 11.38 0.01 1.51
N GLU A 130 12.47 0.59 2.03
CA GLU A 130 12.79 0.60 3.48
C GLU A 130 11.67 1.29 4.28
N ILE A 131 11.19 2.45 3.80
CA ILE A 131 10.05 3.15 4.41
C ILE A 131 8.79 2.26 4.36
N GLY A 132 8.54 1.58 3.24
CA GLY A 132 7.41 0.65 3.12
C GLY A 132 7.45 -0.49 4.15
N LEU A 133 8.63 -1.06 4.40
CA LEU A 133 8.85 -2.09 5.43
C LEU A 133 8.59 -1.55 6.85
N GLU A 134 9.04 -0.32 7.13
CA GLU A 134 8.78 0.35 8.42
C GLU A 134 7.28 0.55 8.64
N LEU A 135 6.60 1.17 7.68
CA LEU A 135 5.16 1.43 7.75
C LEU A 135 4.34 0.15 7.89
N SER A 136 4.75 -0.92 7.22
CA SER A 136 4.14 -2.24 7.36
C SER A 136 4.34 -2.82 8.75
N ASN A 137 5.53 -2.65 9.36
CA ASN A 137 5.78 -3.11 10.72
C ASN A 137 5.02 -2.27 11.77
N ASP A 138 4.92 -0.95 11.59
CA ASP A 138 4.15 -0.07 12.47
C ASP A 138 2.67 -0.46 12.48
N LEU A 139 2.10 -0.75 11.31
CA LEU A 139 0.72 -1.22 11.19
C LEU A 139 0.51 -2.56 11.90
N ARG A 140 1.43 -3.53 11.71
CA ARG A 140 1.38 -4.80 12.45
C ARG A 140 1.34 -4.57 13.95
N GLN A 141 2.29 -3.80 14.47
CA GLN A 141 2.39 -3.54 15.91
C GLN A 141 1.11 -2.89 16.45
N ALA A 142 0.56 -1.90 15.75
CA ALA A 142 -0.69 -1.26 16.16
C ALA A 142 -1.87 -2.26 16.22
N VAL A 143 -1.98 -3.18 15.26
CA VAL A 143 -3.04 -4.20 15.25
C VAL A 143 -2.81 -5.28 16.30
N GLU A 144 -1.57 -5.70 16.52
CA GLU A 144 -1.21 -6.63 17.59
C GLU A 144 -1.54 -6.05 18.98
N GLU A 145 -1.21 -4.78 19.21
CA GLU A 145 -1.55 -4.05 20.43
C GLU A 145 -3.06 -3.91 20.62
N TYR A 146 -3.80 -3.60 19.55
CA TYR A 146 -5.25 -3.40 19.61
C TYR A 146 -6.01 -4.71 19.83
N THR A 147 -5.59 -5.79 19.17
CA THR A 147 -6.33 -7.07 19.14
C THR A 147 -5.81 -8.10 20.14
N GLY A 148 -4.57 -7.95 20.62
CA GLY A 148 -3.88 -8.95 21.43
C GLY A 148 -3.45 -10.21 20.65
N THR A 149 -3.61 -10.22 19.33
CA THR A 149 -3.12 -11.31 18.47
C THR A 149 -1.71 -11.02 17.98
N LYS A 150 -0.97 -12.03 17.52
CA LYS A 150 0.34 -11.84 16.88
C LYS A 150 0.25 -12.14 15.39
N ASP A 151 1.00 -11.40 14.58
CA ASP A 151 1.09 -11.65 13.15
C ASP A 151 1.78 -13.02 12.90
N PRO A 152 1.07 -14.01 12.33
CA PRO A 152 1.63 -15.34 12.05
C PRO A 152 2.75 -15.29 11.01
N HIS A 153 2.84 -14.24 10.19
CA HIS A 153 3.86 -14.08 9.17
C HIS A 153 5.20 -13.55 9.72
N ARG A 154 5.29 -13.21 11.03
CA ARG A 154 6.56 -12.76 11.64
C ARG A 154 7.67 -13.80 11.52
N GLU A 155 7.35 -15.07 11.77
CA GLU A 155 8.35 -16.15 11.72
C GLU A 155 8.86 -16.40 10.31
N SER A 156 8.00 -16.21 9.30
CA SER A 156 8.35 -16.37 7.89
C SER A 156 8.91 -15.10 7.25
N ARG A 157 9.01 -13.98 7.97
CA ARG A 157 9.34 -12.68 7.38
C ARG A 157 10.70 -12.66 6.70
N ASP A 158 11.71 -13.28 7.30
CA ASP A 158 13.05 -13.38 6.70
C ASP A 158 13.06 -14.18 5.39
N THR A 159 12.13 -15.13 5.24
CA THR A 159 11.91 -15.85 3.99
C THR A 159 11.18 -14.97 2.99
N THR A 160 10.14 -14.24 3.41
CA THR A 160 9.42 -13.28 2.57
C THR A 160 10.36 -12.25 1.95
N LEU A 161 11.30 -11.71 2.74
CA LEU A 161 12.25 -10.69 2.28
C LEU A 161 13.33 -11.20 1.33
N LYS A 162 13.34 -12.50 1.01
CA LYS A 162 14.25 -13.14 0.03
C LYS A 162 13.52 -13.68 -1.19
N ASP A 163 12.19 -13.71 -1.16
CA ASP A 163 11.38 -14.37 -2.17
C ASP A 163 10.78 -13.34 -3.14
N ASP A 164 11.47 -13.13 -4.26
CA ASP A 164 11.08 -12.16 -5.27
C ASP A 164 9.88 -12.60 -6.13
N LEU A 165 9.32 -13.79 -5.91
CA LEU A 165 8.10 -14.26 -6.58
C LEU A 165 6.89 -14.31 -5.64
N LEU A 166 7.08 -14.01 -4.36
CA LEU A 166 6.01 -14.10 -3.37
C LEU A 166 4.86 -13.14 -3.67
N PHE A 167 5.17 -11.90 -4.04
CA PHE A 167 4.16 -10.88 -4.33
C PHE A 167 3.15 -11.35 -5.39
N ILE A 168 3.61 -11.80 -6.56
CA ILE A 168 2.73 -12.22 -7.66
C ILE A 168 1.94 -13.50 -7.34
N ARG A 169 2.49 -14.38 -6.49
CA ARG A 169 1.80 -15.61 -6.05
C ARG A 169 0.71 -15.32 -5.03
N GLU A 170 0.95 -14.40 -4.10
CA GLU A 170 0.05 -14.16 -2.98
C GLU A 170 -0.96 -13.05 -3.25
N VAL A 171 -0.62 -11.98 -3.98
CA VAL A 171 -1.49 -10.80 -4.18
C VAL A 171 -2.80 -11.13 -4.91
N VAL A 172 -2.82 -12.19 -5.72
CA VAL A 172 -4.00 -12.68 -6.45
C VAL A 172 -4.94 -13.52 -5.57
N LYS A 173 -4.51 -13.87 -4.35
CA LYS A 173 -5.32 -14.60 -3.38
C LYS A 173 -6.12 -13.62 -2.50
N SER A 174 -6.92 -14.17 -1.59
CA SER A 174 -7.62 -13.41 -0.55
C SER A 174 -6.91 -13.59 0.79
N PRO A 175 -7.04 -12.62 1.73
CA PRO A 175 -6.73 -12.86 3.13
C PRO A 175 -7.41 -14.12 3.67
N PRO A 176 -6.81 -14.79 4.68
CA PRO A 176 -7.42 -15.94 5.34
C PRO A 176 -8.81 -15.61 5.88
N LYS A 177 -9.73 -16.55 5.68
CA LYS A 177 -11.11 -16.51 6.20
C LYS A 177 -11.23 -17.46 7.40
N ASP A 178 -12.12 -17.14 8.33
CA ASP A 178 -12.53 -18.08 9.38
C ASP A 178 -13.47 -19.18 8.84
N ASP A 179 -13.92 -20.06 9.74
CA ASP A 179 -14.77 -21.21 9.40
C ASP A 179 -16.15 -20.78 8.85
N GLU A 180 -16.60 -19.58 9.21
CA GLU A 180 -17.81 -18.94 8.71
C GLU A 180 -17.60 -18.16 7.39
N GLY A 181 -16.35 -18.08 6.92
CA GLY A 181 -15.98 -17.40 5.68
C GLY A 181 -15.76 -15.89 5.81
N ALA A 182 -15.76 -15.34 7.03
CA ALA A 182 -15.51 -13.94 7.31
C ALA A 182 -14.00 -13.66 7.42
N ILE A 183 -13.61 -12.43 7.09
CA ILE A 183 -12.22 -11.95 7.23
C ILE A 183 -12.13 -11.07 8.46
N SER A 184 -11.30 -11.45 9.44
CA SER A 184 -11.02 -10.58 10.58
C SER A 184 -10.09 -9.42 10.19
N MET A 185 -10.19 -8.28 10.90
CA MET A 185 -9.26 -7.16 10.72
C MET A 185 -7.79 -7.58 10.85
N ALA A 186 -7.49 -8.45 11.81
CA ALA A 186 -6.14 -8.95 12.04
C ALA A 186 -5.65 -9.79 10.85
N ALA A 187 -6.44 -10.78 10.42
CA ALA A 187 -6.10 -11.61 9.26
C ALA A 187 -5.92 -10.79 7.98
N TRP A 188 -6.79 -9.80 7.76
CA TRP A 188 -6.67 -8.86 6.64
C TRP A 188 -5.37 -8.07 6.72
N THR A 189 -5.06 -7.50 7.89
CA THR A 189 -3.88 -6.66 8.09
C THR A 189 -2.59 -7.44 7.91
N TYR A 190 -2.47 -8.59 8.54
CA TYR A 190 -1.27 -9.42 8.52
C TYR A 190 -0.98 -9.93 7.10
N TRP A 191 -2.02 -10.33 6.37
CA TRP A 191 -1.88 -10.70 4.97
C TRP A 191 -1.39 -9.53 4.12
N TRP A 192 -2.00 -8.34 4.23
CA TRP A 192 -1.54 -7.17 3.49
C TRP A 192 -0.12 -6.79 3.85
N CYS A 193 0.26 -6.79 5.13
CA CYS A 193 1.61 -6.47 5.54
C CYS A 193 2.65 -7.43 4.96
N MET A 194 2.32 -8.72 4.85
CA MET A 194 3.15 -9.69 4.14
C MET A 194 3.27 -9.35 2.65
N ILE A 195 2.19 -8.94 1.99
CA ILE A 195 2.21 -8.45 0.60
C ILE A 195 3.08 -7.19 0.45
N LEU A 196 3.02 -6.25 1.41
CA LEU A 196 3.87 -5.06 1.40
C LEU A 196 5.35 -5.43 1.52
N ASP A 197 5.71 -6.33 2.44
CA ASP A 197 7.08 -6.83 2.57
C ASP A 197 7.58 -7.50 1.27
N ALA A 198 6.70 -8.20 0.54
CA ALA A 198 7.03 -8.92 -0.69
C ALA A 198 7.44 -8.01 -1.88
N HIS A 199 7.27 -6.69 -1.76
CA HIS A 199 7.76 -5.73 -2.75
C HIS A 199 9.29 -5.56 -2.70
N TRP A 200 9.87 -5.62 -1.49
CA TRP A 200 11.30 -5.45 -1.25
C TRP A 200 12.19 -6.37 -2.09
N PRO A 201 12.02 -7.72 -2.06
CA PRO A 201 12.94 -8.63 -2.74
C PRO A 201 12.98 -8.42 -4.25
N ILE A 202 11.89 -7.96 -4.86
CA ILE A 202 11.84 -7.63 -6.29
C ILE A 202 12.78 -6.45 -6.59
N ILE A 203 12.65 -5.36 -5.84
CA ILE A 203 13.50 -4.17 -6.02
C ILE A 203 14.94 -4.46 -5.62
N ALA A 204 15.17 -5.21 -4.55
CA ALA A 204 16.52 -5.60 -4.12
C ALA A 204 17.26 -6.41 -5.19
N ARG A 205 16.55 -7.28 -5.92
CA ARG A 205 17.14 -8.08 -6.99
C ARG A 205 17.29 -7.32 -8.31
N PHE A 206 16.26 -6.60 -8.73
CA PHE A 206 16.16 -6.07 -10.10
C PHE A 206 16.33 -4.55 -10.19
N GLY A 207 16.28 -3.82 -9.07
CA GLY A 207 16.26 -2.35 -9.04
C GLY A 207 14.98 -1.73 -9.60
N ARG A 208 14.01 -2.55 -10.02
CA ARG A 208 12.73 -2.16 -10.65
C ARG A 208 11.73 -3.30 -10.59
N TYR A 209 10.48 -3.06 -10.97
CA TYR A 209 9.46 -4.09 -11.14
C TYR A 209 9.47 -4.66 -12.56
N PRO A 210 9.92 -5.90 -12.79
CA PRO A 210 10.05 -6.46 -14.15
C PRO A 210 8.74 -6.45 -14.94
N TYR A 211 7.60 -6.64 -14.26
CA TYR A 211 6.28 -6.60 -14.88
C TYR A 211 5.88 -5.22 -15.43
N ARG A 212 6.49 -4.12 -14.95
CA ARG A 212 6.21 -2.77 -15.46
C ARG A 212 6.84 -2.50 -16.81
N ASN A 213 7.80 -3.31 -17.24
CA ASN A 213 8.39 -3.19 -18.56
C ASN A 213 7.35 -3.34 -19.68
N ALA A 214 6.26 -4.06 -19.45
CA ALA A 214 5.14 -4.18 -20.38
C ALA A 214 4.54 -2.82 -20.78
N ALA A 215 4.58 -1.81 -19.91
CA ALA A 215 4.06 -0.47 -20.20
C ALA A 215 4.91 0.31 -21.23
N PHE A 216 6.15 -0.11 -21.45
CA PHE A 216 7.11 0.54 -22.35
C PHE A 216 7.49 -0.32 -23.56
N ALA A 217 7.00 -1.56 -23.61
CA ALA A 217 7.38 -2.54 -24.63
C ALA A 217 6.41 -2.56 -25.82
N SER A 218 6.80 -3.24 -26.90
CA SER A 218 5.88 -3.56 -27.99
C SER A 218 4.74 -4.46 -27.49
N PRO A 219 3.58 -4.52 -28.18
CA PRO A 219 2.46 -5.38 -27.77
C PRO A 219 2.85 -6.86 -27.59
N GLU A 220 3.74 -7.39 -28.44
CA GLU A 220 4.21 -8.78 -28.38
C GLU A 220 5.04 -9.03 -27.11
N ILE A 221 5.97 -8.13 -26.79
CA ILE A 221 6.80 -8.25 -25.58
C ILE A 221 5.94 -8.02 -24.33
N ALA A 222 5.02 -7.05 -24.35
CA ALA A 222 4.10 -6.79 -23.25
C ALA A 222 3.24 -8.02 -22.93
N LYS A 223 2.73 -8.71 -23.96
CA LYS A 223 1.99 -9.96 -23.81
C LYS A 223 2.85 -11.06 -23.18
N ARG A 224 4.10 -11.24 -23.63
CA ARG A 224 5.02 -12.23 -23.04
C ARG A 224 5.27 -11.96 -21.55
N ILE A 225 5.49 -10.70 -21.17
CA ILE A 225 5.68 -10.30 -19.77
C ILE A 225 4.44 -10.64 -18.93
N GLN A 226 3.23 -10.40 -19.45
CA GLN A 226 1.99 -10.76 -18.76
C GLN A 226 1.85 -12.27 -18.55
N GLU A 227 2.10 -13.06 -19.60
CA GLU A 227 2.06 -14.54 -19.52
C GLU A 227 3.08 -15.10 -18.52
N ASP A 228 4.25 -14.47 -18.39
CA ASP A 228 5.27 -14.87 -17.42
C ASP A 228 4.83 -14.53 -15.98
N VAL A 229 4.23 -13.36 -15.76
CA VAL A 229 3.65 -12.99 -14.46
C VAL A 229 2.57 -13.99 -14.02
N GLU A 230 1.70 -14.40 -14.95
CA GLU A 230 0.67 -15.42 -14.69
C GLU A 230 1.28 -16.77 -14.29
N LYS A 231 2.44 -17.12 -14.85
CA LYS A 231 3.20 -18.34 -14.52
C LYS A 231 4.08 -18.19 -13.28
N SER A 232 4.01 -17.05 -12.59
CA SER A 232 4.91 -16.71 -11.49
C SER A 232 6.39 -16.78 -11.89
N TRP A 233 6.72 -16.15 -13.01
CA TRP A 233 8.06 -16.11 -13.59
C TRP A 233 8.45 -14.67 -13.95
N TRP A 234 9.74 -14.35 -13.86
CA TRP A 234 10.27 -13.06 -14.32
C TRP A 234 10.94 -13.21 -15.68
N THR A 235 10.41 -12.56 -16.72
CA THR A 235 11.10 -12.43 -18.00
C THR A 235 12.41 -11.65 -17.77
N PRO A 236 13.60 -12.23 -18.01
CA PRO A 236 14.80 -11.44 -18.11
C PRO A 236 14.63 -10.53 -19.32
N LEU A 237 14.69 -9.21 -19.12
CA LEU A 237 15.00 -8.33 -20.23
C LEU A 237 16.47 -8.53 -20.51
N GLU A 238 16.82 -9.31 -21.53
CA GLU A 238 18.15 -9.20 -22.12
C GLU A 238 18.36 -7.73 -22.49
N GLU A 239 19.56 -7.21 -22.21
CA GLU A 239 19.96 -5.84 -22.53
C GLU A 239 19.65 -5.58 -24.01
N SER A 240 18.58 -4.82 -24.28
CA SER A 240 18.28 -4.28 -25.61
C SER A 240 19.24 -3.15 -25.95
#